data_AF-A0A7X8QHQ1-F1
#
_entry.id   AF-A0A7X8QHQ1-F1
#
_cell.length_a   1.000
_cell.length_b   1.000
_cell.length_c   1.000
_cell.angle_alpha   90.00
_cell.angle_beta   90.00
_cell.angle_gamma   90.00
#
_symmetry.space_group_name_H-M   'P 1'
#
loop_
_entity.id
_entity.type
_entity.pdbx_description
1 polymer ?
#
loop_
_entity_poly.entity_id
_entity_poly.type
_entity_poly.pdbx_seq_one_letter_code
_entity_poly.pdbx_strand_id
1 'polypeptide(L)'
;MIRLRHLPLDSISVTSPYGKRSITINKRYYWWHNGTDFRAQLNSPVYAVSDGAVRAARYDNSYGYYIAIDHGRFGTLYAHLSRMNVTEGNLVRAGQIIGYAGSTGDSTGPHLHFEIRLGTYENFWDRAHCDTGVFMNTADPMLFIEDLLKKDDDLSVDEAIDLVQSAAGLEDKTMEYLARHYRFGDDLIKKLARAIK
;
A
#
# COMPACT_ATOMS: atom_id res chain seq x y z
N MET A 1 -17.45 3.63 -0.59
CA MET A 1 -16.32 3.80 0.34
C MET A 1 -15.09 3.19 -0.29
N ILE A 2 -13.99 3.94 -0.40
CA ILE A 2 -12.70 3.41 -0.88
C ILE A 2 -12.13 2.55 0.25
N ARG A 3 -11.69 1.33 -0.07
CA ARG A 3 -11.10 0.40 0.90
C ARG A 3 -9.92 -0.32 0.24
N LEU A 4 -8.80 -0.34 0.95
CA LEU A 4 -7.66 -1.16 0.56
C LEU A 4 -7.91 -2.62 0.95
N ARG A 5 -7.30 -3.54 0.22
CA ARG A 5 -7.37 -4.99 0.50
C ARG A 5 -6.02 -5.56 0.93
N HIS A 6 -4.93 -4.86 0.68
CA HIS A 6 -3.57 -5.25 1.04
C HIS A 6 -2.70 -4.02 1.28
N LEU A 7 -1.63 -4.17 2.07
CA LEU A 7 -0.63 -3.13 2.25
C LEU A 7 0.31 -3.03 1.04
N PRO A 8 0.86 -1.84 0.73
CA PRO A 8 1.78 -1.69 -0.40
C PRO A 8 3.17 -2.33 -0.16
N LEU A 9 3.51 -2.62 1.10
CA LEU A 9 4.76 -3.25 1.56
C LEU A 9 4.46 -4.25 2.70
N ASP A 10 5.41 -5.11 3.04
CA ASP A 10 5.31 -6.07 4.16
C ASP A 10 5.16 -5.37 5.53
N SER A 11 5.74 -4.18 5.67
CA SER A 11 5.61 -3.35 6.87
C SER A 11 5.55 -1.88 6.50
N ILE A 12 4.77 -1.11 7.26
CA ILE A 12 4.59 0.32 7.03
C ILE A 12 5.34 1.12 8.09
N SER A 13 6.32 1.91 7.64
CA SER A 13 7.03 2.88 8.47
C SER A 13 7.19 4.18 7.68
N VAL A 14 6.49 5.22 8.11
CA VAL A 14 6.51 6.52 7.43
C VAL A 14 7.86 7.21 7.63
N THR A 15 8.44 7.68 6.54
CA THR A 15 9.67 8.49 6.53
C THR A 15 9.39 9.93 6.13
N SER A 16 8.45 10.16 5.22
CA SER A 16 7.93 11.49 4.87
C SER A 16 6.41 11.44 4.71
N PRO A 17 5.65 12.21 5.51
CA PRO A 17 4.18 12.20 5.44
C PRO A 17 3.65 12.98 4.23
N TYR A 18 2.39 12.75 3.89
CA TYR A 18 1.64 13.54 2.91
C TYR A 18 1.50 15.02 3.32
N GLY A 19 1.47 15.91 2.33
CA GLY A 19 1.18 17.34 2.53
C GLY A 19 2.42 18.25 2.46
N LYS A 20 2.41 19.35 3.23
CA LYS A 20 3.48 20.36 3.15
C LYS A 20 4.82 19.79 3.64
N ARG A 21 5.87 20.05 2.87
CA ARG A 21 7.26 19.74 3.23
C ARG A 21 8.19 20.86 2.77
N SER A 22 9.47 20.76 3.09
CA SER A 22 10.49 21.69 2.60
C SER A 22 11.79 20.93 2.38
N ILE A 23 11.94 20.37 1.17
CA ILE A 23 13.09 19.55 0.80
C ILE A 23 13.61 19.93 -0.58
N THR A 24 14.93 19.87 -0.75
CA THR A 24 15.57 20.07 -2.05
C THR A 24 16.23 18.77 -2.50
N ILE A 25 15.85 18.26 -3.66
CA ILE A 25 16.39 17.03 -4.26
C ILE A 25 16.86 17.38 -5.67
N ASN A 26 18.07 16.98 -6.05
CA ASN A 26 18.64 17.27 -7.37
C ASN A 26 18.51 18.74 -7.81
N LYS A 27 18.72 19.66 -6.86
CA LYS A 27 18.58 21.13 -7.02
C LYS A 27 17.15 21.63 -7.28
N ARG A 28 16.13 20.78 -7.14
CA ARG A 28 14.71 21.16 -7.20
C ARG A 28 14.11 21.23 -5.81
N TYR A 29 13.41 22.31 -5.53
CA TYR A 29 12.70 22.51 -4.28
C TYR A 29 11.29 21.92 -4.33
N TYR A 30 10.93 21.15 -3.31
CA TYR A 30 9.62 20.54 -3.15
C TYR A 30 8.98 21.05 -1.86
N TRP A 31 7.89 21.80 -2.01
CA TRP A 31 7.13 22.36 -0.89
C TRP A 31 5.87 21.53 -0.53
N TRP A 32 5.46 20.64 -1.42
CA TRP A 32 4.32 19.74 -1.26
C TRP A 32 4.71 18.29 -1.56
N HIS A 33 3.99 17.37 -0.93
CA HIS A 33 4.15 15.93 -1.05
C HIS A 33 2.80 15.29 -1.36
N ASN A 34 2.68 14.75 -2.58
CA ASN A 34 1.43 14.22 -3.13
C ASN A 34 1.12 12.78 -2.69
N GLY A 35 2.03 12.17 -1.92
CA GLY A 35 1.92 10.83 -1.37
C GLY A 35 2.58 10.75 0.00
N THR A 36 2.84 9.52 0.44
CA THR A 36 3.59 9.22 1.66
C THR A 36 4.77 8.32 1.31
N ASP A 37 5.93 8.63 1.89
CA ASP A 37 7.15 7.87 1.69
C ASP A 37 7.29 6.83 2.80
N PHE A 38 7.32 5.56 2.41
CA PHE A 38 7.52 4.43 3.31
C PHE A 38 8.95 3.90 3.26
N ARG A 39 9.52 3.62 4.42
CA ARG A 39 10.81 2.96 4.54
C ARG A 39 10.74 1.60 3.85
N ALA A 40 11.64 1.39 2.90
CA ALA A 40 11.82 0.12 2.20
C ALA A 40 13.31 -0.08 1.92
N GLN A 41 13.77 -1.32 1.94
CA GLN A 41 15.13 -1.62 1.48
C GLN A 41 15.13 -1.70 -0.05
N LEU A 42 16.32 -1.59 -0.64
CA LEU A 42 16.46 -1.83 -2.07
C LEU A 42 15.97 -3.25 -2.39
N ASN A 43 15.10 -3.34 -3.39
CA ASN A 43 14.44 -4.56 -3.84
C ASN A 43 13.41 -5.16 -2.88
N SER A 44 12.93 -4.44 -1.87
CA SER A 44 11.75 -4.89 -1.10
C SER A 44 10.54 -5.06 -2.03
N PRO A 45 9.73 -6.12 -1.89
CA PRO A 45 8.57 -6.35 -2.74
C PRO A 45 7.52 -5.25 -2.54
N VAL A 46 6.94 -4.80 -3.65
CA VAL A 46 5.85 -3.80 -3.67
C VAL A 46 4.59 -4.46 -4.21
N TYR A 47 3.50 -4.29 -3.48
CA TYR A 47 2.24 -4.99 -3.74
C TYR A 47 1.13 -4.04 -4.23
N ALA A 48 0.27 -4.55 -5.12
CA ALA A 48 -0.98 -3.89 -5.44
C ALA A 48 -1.90 -3.87 -4.21
N VAL A 49 -2.39 -2.70 -3.81
CA VAL A 49 -3.23 -2.57 -2.60
C VAL A 49 -4.68 -2.99 -2.83
N SER A 50 -5.10 -3.09 -4.08
CA SER A 50 -6.43 -3.51 -4.51
C SER A 50 -6.36 -4.07 -5.94
N ASP A 51 -7.38 -4.83 -6.33
CA ASP A 51 -7.56 -5.26 -7.72
C ASP A 51 -7.69 -4.04 -8.63
N GLY A 52 -7.16 -4.11 -9.85
CA GLY A 52 -7.24 -2.99 -10.79
C GLY A 52 -6.54 -3.25 -12.11
N ALA A 53 -6.52 -2.21 -12.95
CA ALA A 53 -5.83 -2.21 -14.22
C ALA A 53 -4.63 -1.27 -14.17
N VAL A 54 -3.45 -1.74 -14.58
CA VAL A 54 -2.26 -0.92 -14.71
C VAL A 54 -2.45 0.05 -15.87
N ARG A 55 -2.45 1.35 -15.56
CA ARG A 55 -2.62 2.44 -16.54
C ARG A 55 -1.32 3.12 -16.92
N ALA A 56 -0.28 2.97 -16.10
CA ALA A 56 1.09 3.32 -16.47
C ALA A 56 2.07 2.38 -15.77
N ALA A 57 3.13 2.02 -16.48
CA ALA A 57 4.32 1.36 -15.96
C ALA A 57 5.51 1.93 -16.74
N ARG A 58 6.04 3.07 -16.29
CA ARG A 58 6.90 3.95 -17.08
C ARG A 58 8.03 4.51 -16.22
N TYR A 59 8.97 5.20 -16.88
CA TYR A 59 10.00 5.98 -16.23
C TYR A 59 9.76 7.47 -16.45
N ASP A 60 9.91 8.28 -15.40
CA ASP A 60 10.08 9.73 -15.51
C ASP A 60 11.18 10.23 -14.56
N ASN A 61 11.63 11.47 -14.77
CA ASN A 61 12.76 12.02 -14.02
C ASN A 61 12.47 12.28 -12.54
N SER A 62 11.20 12.49 -12.16
CA SER A 62 10.79 12.77 -10.78
C SER A 62 10.46 11.48 -10.05
N TYR A 63 9.47 10.71 -10.51
CA TYR A 63 9.11 9.46 -9.83
C TYR A 63 10.10 8.32 -10.09
N GLY A 64 10.97 8.42 -11.10
CA GLY A 64 11.80 7.30 -11.53
C GLY A 64 10.95 6.24 -12.21
N TYR A 65 11.24 4.95 -11.99
CA TYR A 65 10.30 3.91 -12.39
C TYR A 65 9.07 3.95 -11.49
N TYR A 66 7.90 4.04 -12.11
CA TYR A 66 6.64 4.07 -11.40
C TYR A 66 5.56 3.24 -12.08
N ILE A 67 4.61 2.80 -11.26
CA ILE A 67 3.41 2.09 -11.67
C ILE A 67 2.19 2.87 -11.19
N ALA A 68 1.22 3.06 -12.06
CA ALA A 68 -0.06 3.69 -11.76
C ALA A 68 -1.19 2.69 -12.03
N ILE A 69 -2.05 2.46 -11.03
CA ILE A 69 -3.12 1.46 -11.11
C ILE A 69 -4.46 2.15 -10.88
N ASP A 70 -5.41 1.86 -11.77
CA ASP A 70 -6.79 2.29 -11.67
C ASP A 70 -7.64 1.18 -11.05
N HIS A 71 -8.26 1.47 -9.92
CA HIS A 71 -9.16 0.57 -9.19
C HIS A 71 -10.64 0.94 -9.42
N GLY A 72 -10.92 1.79 -10.42
CA GLY A 72 -12.26 2.20 -10.87
C GLY A 72 -12.85 3.38 -10.11
N ARG A 73 -12.69 3.45 -8.78
CA ARG A 73 -13.19 4.56 -7.93
C ARG A 73 -12.08 5.42 -7.32
N PHE A 74 -10.87 4.92 -7.39
CA PHE A 74 -9.64 5.56 -6.97
C PHE A 74 -8.50 4.91 -7.76
N GLY A 75 -7.34 5.54 -7.75
CA GLY A 75 -6.13 4.92 -8.24
C GLY A 75 -4.99 5.04 -7.24
N THR A 76 -3.94 4.28 -7.51
CA THR A 76 -2.69 4.32 -6.75
C THR A 76 -1.48 4.53 -7.64
N LEU A 77 -0.45 5.17 -7.09
CA LEU A 77 0.84 5.33 -7.74
C LEU A 77 1.95 4.83 -6.83
N TYR A 78 2.88 4.08 -7.41
CA TYR A 78 4.03 3.46 -6.75
C TYR A 78 5.29 3.94 -7.45
N ALA A 79 6.14 4.69 -6.76
CA ALA A 79 7.29 5.34 -7.37
C ALA A 79 8.62 4.93 -6.74
N HIS A 80 9.70 5.44 -7.35
CA HIS A 80 11.10 5.17 -7.03
C HIS A 80 11.48 3.69 -7.13
N LEU A 81 10.76 2.91 -7.93
CA LEU A 81 10.97 1.47 -8.04
C LEU A 81 12.35 1.15 -8.63
N SER A 82 12.99 0.08 -8.17
CA SER A 82 14.19 -0.46 -8.83
C SER A 82 13.83 -1.26 -10.09
N ARG A 83 12.66 -1.91 -10.07
CA ARG A 83 12.15 -2.76 -11.14
C ARG A 83 10.63 -2.83 -11.11
N MET A 84 10.03 -2.91 -12.30
CA MET A 84 8.60 -3.18 -12.50
C MET A 84 8.41 -4.62 -12.96
N ASN A 85 7.42 -5.32 -12.40
CA ASN A 85 7.02 -6.68 -12.77
C ASN A 85 5.73 -6.72 -13.60
N VAL A 86 5.14 -5.57 -13.87
CA VAL A 86 3.94 -5.41 -14.70
C VAL A 86 4.17 -4.37 -15.78
N THR A 87 3.32 -4.43 -16.80
CA THR A 87 3.29 -3.48 -17.91
C THR A 87 1.91 -2.83 -18.02
N GLU A 88 1.84 -1.70 -18.72
CA GLU A 88 0.57 -1.02 -18.99
C GLU A 88 -0.44 -1.96 -19.66
N GLY A 89 -1.69 -1.93 -19.19
CA GLY A 89 -2.77 -2.81 -19.63
C GLY A 89 -2.90 -4.12 -18.83
N ASN A 90 -1.94 -4.48 -17.98
CA ASN A 90 -2.09 -5.67 -17.13
C ASN A 90 -3.20 -5.49 -16.08
N LEU A 91 -3.96 -6.54 -15.83
CA LEU A 91 -4.84 -6.64 -14.68
C LEU A 91 -4.06 -7.21 -13.50
N VAL A 92 -4.27 -6.65 -12.31
CA VAL A 92 -3.62 -7.09 -11.09
C VAL A 92 -4.64 -7.38 -10.00
N ARG A 93 -4.25 -8.24 -9.06
CA ARG A 93 -5.03 -8.53 -7.84
C ARG A 93 -4.38 -7.90 -6.62
N ALA A 94 -5.17 -7.61 -5.60
CA ALA A 94 -4.65 -7.21 -4.29
C ALA A 94 -3.60 -8.23 -3.79
N GLY A 95 -2.50 -7.73 -3.24
CA GLY A 95 -1.38 -8.56 -2.78
C GLY A 95 -0.46 -9.09 -3.87
N GLN A 96 -0.75 -8.84 -5.16
CA GLN A 96 0.16 -9.21 -6.24
C GLN A 96 1.42 -8.33 -6.21
N ILE A 97 2.60 -8.95 -6.31
CA ILE A 97 3.87 -8.23 -6.48
C ILE A 97 3.87 -7.55 -7.85
N ILE A 98 3.87 -6.21 -7.85
CA ILE A 98 3.86 -5.37 -9.06
C ILE A 98 5.24 -4.82 -9.39
N GLY A 99 6.16 -4.80 -8.43
CA GLY A 99 7.52 -4.32 -8.60
C GLY A 99 8.32 -4.41 -7.32
N TYR A 100 9.44 -3.70 -7.29
CA TYR A 100 10.35 -3.70 -6.16
C TYR A 100 10.81 -2.28 -5.83
N ALA A 101 10.89 -1.95 -4.54
CA ALA A 101 11.29 -0.64 -4.06
C ALA A 101 12.75 -0.34 -4.44
N GLY A 102 13.05 0.95 -4.65
CA GLY A 102 14.37 1.39 -5.08
C GLY A 102 14.61 2.86 -4.75
N SER A 103 15.45 3.49 -5.55
CA SER A 103 15.85 4.90 -5.35
C SER A 103 16.04 5.63 -6.69
N THR A 104 15.23 5.31 -7.70
CA THR A 104 15.30 5.97 -9.02
C THR A 104 14.54 7.30 -9.03
N GLY A 105 14.92 8.23 -9.92
CA GLY A 105 14.30 9.55 -10.01
C GLY A 105 14.80 10.51 -8.93
N ASP A 106 13.94 11.43 -8.51
CA ASP A 106 14.22 12.40 -7.44
C ASP A 106 14.02 11.77 -6.05
N SER A 107 14.94 10.87 -5.69
CA SER A 107 14.99 10.17 -4.40
C SER A 107 16.33 10.37 -3.68
N THR A 108 16.30 10.45 -2.35
CA THR A 108 17.51 10.58 -1.50
C THR A 108 18.05 9.24 -1.00
N GLY A 109 17.31 8.14 -1.19
CA GLY A 109 17.69 6.80 -0.78
C GLY A 109 16.54 5.79 -0.95
N PRO A 110 16.78 4.49 -0.74
CA PRO A 110 15.75 3.47 -0.93
C PRO A 110 14.49 3.70 -0.09
N HIS A 111 13.34 3.82 -0.77
CA HIS A 111 12.02 3.93 -0.16
C HIS A 111 10.92 3.65 -1.21
N LEU A 112 9.68 3.53 -0.76
CA LEU A 112 8.51 3.55 -1.64
C LEU A 112 7.77 4.88 -1.47
N HIS A 113 7.68 5.66 -2.54
CA HIS A 113 6.74 6.77 -2.61
C HIS A 113 5.39 6.24 -3.08
N PHE A 114 4.35 6.39 -2.25
CA PHE A 114 3.03 5.84 -2.49
C PHE A 114 1.97 6.94 -2.47
N GLU A 115 1.15 7.01 -3.51
CA GLU A 115 0.05 7.97 -3.61
C GLU A 115 -1.29 7.26 -3.74
N ILE A 116 -2.33 7.87 -3.20
CA ILE A 116 -3.72 7.57 -3.50
C ILE A 116 -4.31 8.77 -4.20
N ARG A 117 -4.93 8.57 -5.38
CA ARG A 117 -5.75 9.61 -6.01
C ARG A 117 -7.21 9.20 -6.12
N LEU A 118 -8.07 10.16 -5.86
CA LEU A 118 -9.53 10.01 -5.87
C LEU A 118 -10.06 10.15 -7.30
N GLY A 119 -11.07 9.34 -7.64
CA GLY A 119 -11.67 9.33 -8.97
C GLY A 119 -11.04 8.31 -9.93
N THR A 120 -11.27 8.51 -11.22
CA THR A 120 -10.75 7.64 -12.30
C THR A 120 -9.36 8.11 -12.75
N TYR A 121 -8.67 7.27 -13.53
CA TYR A 121 -7.36 7.59 -14.08
C TYR A 121 -7.36 8.82 -15.03
N GLU A 122 -8.51 9.25 -15.52
CA GLU A 122 -8.60 10.42 -16.40
C GLU A 122 -8.18 11.71 -15.66
N ASN A 123 -8.53 11.84 -14.38
CA ASN A 123 -8.25 13.02 -13.56
C ASN A 123 -6.97 12.86 -12.72
N PHE A 124 -6.21 11.78 -12.93
CA PHE A 124 -5.06 11.39 -12.11
C PHE A 124 -3.92 12.40 -12.18
N TRP A 125 -3.79 13.04 -13.34
CA TRP A 125 -2.70 13.94 -13.67
C TRP A 125 -3.10 15.42 -13.57
N ASP A 126 -4.33 15.70 -13.13
CA ASP A 126 -4.81 17.06 -12.92
C ASP A 126 -3.93 17.75 -11.87
N ARG A 127 -3.56 18.99 -12.14
CA ARG A 127 -2.68 19.80 -11.27
C ARG A 127 -3.39 21.09 -10.89
N ALA A 128 -3.05 21.63 -9.72
CA ALA A 128 -3.57 22.91 -9.30
C ALA A 128 -3.14 23.99 -10.30
N HIS A 129 -4.07 24.82 -10.77
CA HIS A 129 -3.78 25.87 -11.75
C HIS A 129 -2.70 26.86 -11.24
N CYS A 130 -2.66 27.10 -9.94
CA CYS A 130 -1.70 28.01 -9.31
C CYS A 130 -0.38 27.35 -8.91
N ASP A 131 -0.28 26.01 -8.93
CA ASP A 131 0.95 25.30 -8.60
C ASP A 131 1.01 23.92 -9.26
N THR A 132 1.88 23.80 -10.26
CA THR A 132 2.05 22.55 -11.00
C THR A 132 2.68 21.42 -10.16
N GLY A 133 3.31 21.70 -9.02
CA GLY A 133 3.84 20.70 -8.10
C GLY A 133 2.76 20.02 -7.24
N VAL A 134 1.57 20.61 -7.16
CA VAL A 134 0.43 20.05 -6.43
C VAL A 134 -0.48 19.35 -7.42
N PHE A 135 -0.59 18.03 -7.27
CA PHE A 135 -1.62 17.32 -8.00
C PHE A 135 -2.97 17.47 -7.29
N MET A 136 -4.00 17.60 -8.11
CA MET A 136 -5.37 17.57 -7.64
C MET A 136 -5.77 16.13 -7.31
N ASN A 137 -6.75 16.00 -6.42
CA ASN A 137 -7.35 14.71 -6.05
C ASN A 137 -6.41 13.72 -5.33
N THR A 138 -5.24 14.13 -4.87
CA THR A 138 -4.42 13.32 -3.95
C THR A 138 -5.06 13.29 -2.56
N ALA A 139 -4.97 12.14 -1.91
CA ALA A 139 -5.39 11.98 -0.51
C ALA A 139 -4.27 11.35 0.30
N ASP A 140 -4.25 11.65 1.61
CA ASP A 140 -3.28 11.05 2.53
C ASP A 140 -3.45 9.52 2.57
N PRO A 141 -2.45 8.74 2.11
CA PRO A 141 -2.51 7.28 2.14
C PRO A 141 -2.72 6.69 3.53
N MET A 142 -2.24 7.37 4.58
CA MET A 142 -2.34 6.85 5.94
C MET A 142 -3.79 6.71 6.42
N LEU A 143 -4.72 7.57 5.95
CA LEU A 143 -6.14 7.45 6.29
C LEU A 143 -6.74 6.10 5.89
N PHE A 144 -6.29 5.55 4.76
CA PHE A 144 -6.79 4.28 4.23
C PHE A 144 -6.01 3.09 4.77
N ILE A 145 -4.72 3.26 5.02
CA ILE A 145 -3.88 2.23 5.64
C ILE A 145 -4.30 2.01 7.09
N GLU A 146 -4.57 3.08 7.86
CA GLU A 146 -5.06 2.95 9.23
C GLU A 146 -6.43 2.29 9.30
N ASP A 147 -7.35 2.59 8.37
CA ASP A 147 -8.65 1.90 8.28
C ASP A 147 -8.46 0.39 8.05
N LEU A 148 -7.53 0.02 7.16
CA LEU A 148 -7.17 -1.38 6.92
C LEU A 148 -6.58 -2.04 8.18
N LEU A 149 -5.62 -1.39 8.84
CA LEU A 149 -4.95 -1.91 10.02
C LEU A 149 -5.88 -2.03 11.23
N LYS A 150 -6.77 -1.05 11.46
CA LYS A 150 -7.79 -1.11 12.52
C LYS A 150 -8.72 -2.30 12.33
N LYS A 151 -9.13 -2.57 11.08
CA LYS A 151 -9.98 -3.71 10.76
C LYS A 151 -9.29 -5.06 11.03
N ASP A 152 -7.98 -5.15 10.87
CA ASP A 152 -7.23 -6.37 11.19
C ASP A 152 -6.99 -6.56 12.70
N ASP A 153 -7.11 -5.50 13.51
CA ASP A 153 -7.15 -5.58 14.97
C ASP A 153 -8.54 -5.92 15.52
N ASP A 154 -9.61 -5.57 14.79
CA ASP A 154 -10.99 -5.85 15.15
C ASP A 154 -11.43 -7.32 14.96
N LEU A 155 -10.56 -8.21 14.45
CA LEU A 155 -10.89 -9.63 14.34
C LEU A 155 -11.19 -10.17 15.74
N SER A 156 -12.44 -10.57 15.96
CA SER A 156 -12.82 -11.19 17.23
C SER A 156 -12.10 -12.52 17.39
N VAL A 157 -11.91 -12.97 18.63
CA VAL A 157 -11.27 -14.26 18.89
C VAL A 157 -12.10 -15.39 18.26
N ASP A 158 -13.43 -15.27 18.29
CA ASP A 158 -14.34 -16.27 17.72
C ASP A 158 -14.24 -16.32 16.18
N GLU A 159 -14.22 -15.18 15.49
CA GLU A 159 -13.99 -15.15 14.03
C GLU A 159 -12.60 -15.68 13.66
N ALA A 160 -11.58 -15.41 14.49
CA ALA A 160 -10.24 -15.94 14.30
C ALA A 160 -10.20 -17.47 14.44
N ILE A 161 -10.92 -18.01 15.43
CA ILE A 161 -11.07 -19.45 15.64
C ILE A 161 -11.72 -20.09 14.41
N ASP A 162 -12.86 -19.57 13.94
CA ASP A 162 -13.61 -20.13 12.81
C ASP A 162 -12.77 -20.14 11.52
N LEU A 163 -12.01 -19.06 11.29
CA LEU A 163 -11.18 -18.92 10.10
C LEU A 163 -10.00 -19.90 10.12
N VAL A 164 -9.35 -20.08 11.26
CA VAL A 164 -8.24 -21.03 11.40
C VAL A 164 -8.76 -22.48 11.34
N GLN A 165 -9.88 -22.79 11.99
CA GLN A 165 -10.48 -24.13 11.98
C GLN A 165 -10.90 -24.54 10.57
N SER A 166 -11.60 -23.66 9.85
CA SER A 166 -12.05 -23.94 8.48
C SER A 166 -10.88 -24.13 7.51
N ALA A 167 -9.84 -23.32 7.61
CA ALA A 167 -8.66 -23.45 6.76
C ALA A 167 -7.79 -24.67 7.09
N ALA A 168 -7.73 -25.07 8.36
CA ALA A 168 -6.97 -26.25 8.80
C ALA A 168 -7.77 -27.56 8.66
N GLY A 169 -9.07 -27.51 8.33
CA GLY A 169 -9.94 -28.68 8.27
C GLY A 169 -10.16 -29.34 9.64
N LEU A 170 -10.10 -28.55 10.72
CA LEU A 170 -10.30 -29.03 12.08
C LEU A 170 -11.80 -28.97 12.42
N GLU A 171 -12.40 -30.13 12.68
CA GLU A 171 -13.80 -30.24 13.12
C GLU A 171 -13.93 -30.25 14.66
N ASP A 172 -12.81 -30.15 15.38
CA ASP A 172 -12.74 -30.23 16.83
C ASP A 172 -12.57 -28.87 17.52
N LYS A 173 -12.69 -28.85 18.85
CA LYS A 173 -12.59 -27.62 19.67
C LYS A 173 -11.15 -27.20 19.97
N THR A 174 -10.18 -27.63 19.16
CA THR A 174 -8.76 -27.37 19.44
C THR A 174 -8.43 -25.88 19.50
N MET A 175 -8.94 -25.10 18.55
CA MET A 175 -8.69 -23.64 18.53
C MET A 175 -9.42 -22.93 19.68
N GLU A 176 -10.64 -23.35 20.03
CA GLU A 176 -11.36 -22.83 21.19
C GLU A 176 -10.62 -23.14 22.51
N TYR A 177 -10.04 -24.34 22.62
CA TYR A 177 -9.22 -24.73 23.77
C TYR A 177 -7.94 -23.91 23.86
N LEU A 178 -7.23 -23.74 22.75
CA LEU A 178 -6.01 -22.92 22.68
C LEU A 178 -6.31 -21.47 23.07
N ALA A 179 -7.42 -20.89 22.59
CA ALA A 179 -7.83 -19.53 22.92
C ALA A 179 -8.00 -19.32 24.43
N ARG A 180 -8.63 -20.29 25.11
CA ARG A 180 -9.00 -20.18 26.52
C ARG A 180 -7.91 -20.60 27.49
N HIS A 181 -7.10 -21.59 27.13
CA HIS A 181 -6.20 -22.26 28.07
C HIS A 181 -4.71 -22.03 27.78
N TYR A 182 -4.36 -21.53 26.60
CA TYR A 182 -2.98 -21.16 26.30
C TYR A 182 -2.70 -19.72 26.74
N ARG A 183 -1.51 -19.48 27.28
CA ARG A 183 -1.07 -18.13 27.65
C ARG A 183 -0.87 -17.33 26.37
N PHE A 184 -1.64 -16.25 26.20
CA PHE A 184 -1.74 -15.48 24.95
C PHE A 184 -2.41 -16.25 23.79
N GLY A 185 -3.33 -17.18 24.10
CA GLY A 185 -4.03 -17.99 23.10
C GLY A 185 -4.87 -17.16 22.13
N ASP A 186 -5.49 -16.09 22.62
CA ASP A 186 -6.22 -15.09 21.84
C ASP A 186 -5.32 -14.41 20.79
N ASP A 187 -4.15 -13.91 21.21
CA ASP A 187 -3.17 -13.28 20.32
C ASP A 187 -2.58 -14.28 19.31
N LEU A 188 -2.28 -15.51 19.73
CA LEU A 188 -1.78 -16.57 18.86
C LEU A 188 -2.78 -16.91 17.75
N ILE A 189 -4.05 -17.12 18.10
CA ILE A 189 -5.07 -17.51 17.11
C ILE A 189 -5.36 -16.36 16.15
N LYS A 190 -5.40 -15.12 16.65
CA LYS A 190 -5.48 -13.94 15.77
C LYS A 190 -4.31 -13.87 14.80
N LYS A 191 -3.09 -14.18 15.25
CA LYS A 191 -1.89 -14.25 14.37
C LYS A 191 -1.96 -15.38 13.34
N LEU A 192 -2.47 -16.55 13.72
CA LEU A 192 -2.68 -17.66 12.79
C LEU A 192 -3.76 -17.31 11.76
N ALA A 193 -4.88 -16.73 12.20
CA ALA A 193 -5.95 -16.27 11.33
C ALA A 193 -5.45 -15.21 10.33
N ARG A 194 -4.57 -14.31 10.77
CA ARG A 194 -3.89 -13.32 9.91
C ARG A 194 -3.00 -13.97 8.85
N ALA A 195 -2.32 -15.07 9.15
CA ALA A 195 -1.43 -15.76 8.21
C ALA A 195 -2.16 -16.58 7.14
N ILE A 196 -3.43 -16.90 7.38
CA ILE A 196 -4.28 -17.70 6.49
C ILE A 196 -5.05 -16.82 5.49
N LYS A 197 -5.34 -15.57 5.88
CA LYS A 197 -6.02 -14.56 5.07
C LYS A 197 -5.16 -14.07 3.90
#